data_AF-A0A6G8C6Y0-F1
#
_entry.id   AF-A0A6G8C6Y0-F1
#
_cell.length_a   1.000
_cell.length_b   1.000
_cell.length_c   1.000
_cell.angle_alpha   90.00
_cell.angle_beta   90.00
_cell.angle_gamma   90.00
#
_symmetry.space_group_name_H-M   'P 1'
#
loop_
_entity.id
_entity.type
_entity.pdbx_description
1 polymer ?
#
loop_
_entity_poly.entity_id
_entity_poly.type
_entity_poly.pdbx_seq_one_letter_code
_entity_poly.pdbx_strand_id
1 'polypeptide(L)' 'MLAATALTVLLAACSEKPQTAGTTHSSAEHKAWSGGQKSFNTAGWTPGDKASWEAQIKQRNRSQNEYVRMGQ' A
#
# COMPACT_ATOMS: atom_id res chain seq x y z
N MET A 1 7.33 42.03 1.79
CA MET A 1 7.12 41.10 2.91
C MET A 1 6.35 39.84 2.50
N LEU A 2 5.18 39.95 1.84
CA LEU A 2 4.35 38.79 1.45
C LEU A 2 5.04 37.76 0.52
N ALA A 3 5.87 38.22 -0.42
CA ALA A 3 6.57 37.34 -1.37
C ALA A 3 7.66 36.47 -0.72
N ALA A 4 8.34 36.97 0.31
CA ALA A 4 9.37 36.21 1.02
C ALA A 4 8.76 35.07 1.85
N THR A 5 7.59 35.30 2.43
CA THR A 5 6.86 34.30 3.21
C THR A 5 6.28 33.18 2.34
N ALA A 6 5.92 33.47 1.08
CA ALA A 6 5.42 32.45 0.16
C ALA A 6 6.53 31.46 -0.28
N LEU A 7 7.76 31.94 -0.45
CA LEU A 7 8.89 31.11 -0.86
C LEU A 7 9.33 30.12 0.23
N THR A 8 9.24 30.50 1.50
CA THR A 8 9.60 29.61 2.62
C THR A 8 8.60 28.47 2.80
N VAL A 9 7.32 28.68 2.52
CA VAL A 9 6.28 27.64 2.57
C VAL A 9 6.47 26.60 1.46
N LEU A 10 6.86 27.02 0.25
CA LEU A 10 7.13 26.10 -0.87
C LEU A 10 8.36 25.22 -0.61
N LEU A 11 9.40 25.72 0.05
CA LEU A 11 10.59 24.94 0.42
C LEU A 11 10.29 23.90 1.52
N ALA A 12 9.35 24.17 2.41
CA ALA A 12 8.94 23.21 3.44
C ALA A 12 8.24 21.97 2.86
N ALA A 13 7.70 22.03 1.64
CA ALA A 13 7.01 20.90 1.01
C ALA A 13 7.91 19.67 0.73
N CYS A 14 9.23 19.86 0.62
CA CYS A 14 10.19 18.74 0.47
C CYS A 14 10.88 18.34 1.78
N SER A 15 10.48 18.90 2.92
CA SER A 15 11.11 18.62 4.22
C SER A 15 10.44 17.49 5.00
N GLU A 16 9.60 16.68 4.34
CA GLU A 16 9.06 15.46 4.93
C GLU A 16 10.22 14.52 5.29
N LYS A 17 10.15 13.95 6.49
CA LYS A 17 11.11 12.93 6.94
C LYS A 17 11.11 11.80 5.90
N PRO A 18 12.28 11.27 5.50
CA PRO A 18 12.34 10.16 4.55
C PRO A 18 11.38 9.05 4.97
N GLN A 19 10.41 8.73 4.10
CA GLN A 19 9.54 7.57 4.24
C GLN A 19 10.39 6.32 3.96
N THR A 20 11.23 5.94 4.91
CA THR A 20 11.94 4.67 4.83
C THR A 20 10.95 3.57 5.14
N ALA A 21 10.84 2.55 4.30
CA ALA A 21 10.21 1.30 4.70
C ALA A 21 10.88 0.86 6.01
N GLY A 22 10.14 0.82 7.12
CA GLY A 22 10.70 0.55 8.45
C GLY A 22 11.49 -0.75 8.45
N THR A 23 12.64 -0.78 9.12
CA THR A 23 13.53 -1.96 9.20
C THR A 23 12.95 -3.08 10.07
N THR A 24 11.90 -2.81 10.84
CA THR A 24 11.19 -3.80 11.64
C THR A 24 10.16 -4.52 10.77
N HIS A 25 10.60 -5.60 10.12
CA HIS A 25 9.69 -6.54 9.47
C HIS A 25 9.01 -7.42 10.54
N SER A 26 8.15 -6.87 11.39
CA SER A 26 7.24 -7.67 12.24
C SER A 26 6.31 -8.57 11.42
N SER A 27 6.20 -8.28 10.11
CA SER A 27 5.51 -9.05 9.10
C SER A 27 6.31 -10.22 8.51
N ALA A 28 7.63 -10.35 8.74
CA ALA A 28 8.41 -11.46 8.18
C ALA A 28 8.08 -12.82 8.82
N GLU A 29 7.64 -12.81 10.08
CA GLU A 29 7.30 -14.02 10.83
C GLU A 29 5.87 -14.51 10.57
N HIS A 30 5.01 -13.63 10.05
CA HIS A 30 3.59 -13.89 9.85
C HIS A 30 3.30 -14.25 8.38
N LYS A 31 2.57 -15.35 8.18
CA LYS A 31 2.10 -15.73 6.84
C LYS A 31 1.20 -14.62 6.30
N ALA A 32 1.37 -14.20 5.05
CA ALA A 32 0.61 -13.08 4.48
C ALA A 32 -0.93 -13.25 4.53
N TRP A 33 -1.41 -14.50 4.58
CA TRP A 33 -2.83 -14.82 4.71
C TRP A 33 -3.31 -14.96 6.16
N SER A 34 -2.45 -14.82 7.19
CA SER A 34 -2.84 -14.94 8.60
C SER A 34 -3.78 -13.84 9.08
N GLY A 35 -3.92 -12.76 8.29
CA GLY A 35 -4.74 -11.60 8.65
C GLY A 35 -3.95 -10.52 9.40
N GLY A 36 -4.47 -9.30 9.33
CA GLY A 36 -4.04 -8.15 10.12
C GLY A 36 -5.21 -7.60 10.93
N GLN A 37 -5.27 -6.27 11.08
CA GLN A 37 -6.44 -5.64 11.70
C GLN A 37 -7.66 -5.81 10.80
N LYS A 38 -8.78 -6.27 11.40
CA LYS A 38 -10.03 -6.57 10.71
C LYS A 38 -10.56 -5.41 9.86
N SER A 39 -10.25 -4.16 10.25
CA SER A 39 -10.60 -2.93 9.52
C SER A 39 -10.00 -2.82 8.12
N PHE A 40 -8.91 -3.54 7.83
CA PHE A 40 -8.22 -3.51 6.53
C PHE A 40 -8.48 -4.76 5.69
N ASN A 41 -9.33 -5.67 6.17
CA ASN A 41 -9.68 -6.86 5.41
C ASN A 41 -10.66 -6.49 4.30
N THR A 42 -10.44 -7.05 3.11
CA THR A 42 -11.38 -6.88 1.99
C THR A 42 -12.65 -7.71 2.25
N ALA A 43 -13.80 -7.23 1.77
CA ALA A 43 -15.06 -7.94 1.91
C ALA A 43 -15.00 -9.34 1.27
N GLY A 44 -15.53 -10.35 1.98
CA GLY A 44 -15.57 -11.74 1.50
C GLY A 44 -14.29 -12.55 1.73
N TRP A 45 -13.22 -11.97 2.28
CA TRP A 45 -12.03 -12.70 2.71
C TRP A 45 -11.94 -12.79 4.24
N THR A 46 -11.47 -13.93 4.75
CA THR A 46 -11.31 -14.19 6.20
C THR A 46 -9.84 -14.53 6.53
N PRO A 47 -9.28 -14.06 7.65
CA PRO A 47 -7.96 -14.44 8.12
C PRO A 47 -7.76 -15.96 8.16
N GLY A 48 -6.60 -16.43 7.71
CA GLY A 48 -6.26 -17.86 7.63
C GLY A 48 -6.64 -18.52 6.31
N ASP A 49 -7.57 -17.96 5.54
CA ASP A 49 -7.94 -18.49 4.23
C ASP A 49 -6.91 -18.10 3.15
N LYS A 50 -5.95 -19.00 2.93
CA LYS A 50 -4.89 -18.85 1.94
C LYS A 50 -5.44 -18.82 0.51
N ALA A 51 -6.41 -19.67 0.18
CA ALA A 51 -6.89 -19.81 -1.19
C ALA A 51 -7.65 -18.55 -1.63
N SER A 52 -8.54 -18.05 -0.78
CA SER A 52 -9.25 -16.78 -1.00
C SER A 52 -8.29 -15.60 -1.03
N TRP A 53 -7.28 -15.58 -0.15
CA TRP A 53 -6.22 -14.55 -0.19
C TRP A 53 -5.49 -14.52 -1.54
N GLU A 54 -5.02 -15.67 -2.02
CA GLU A 54 -4.32 -15.77 -3.32
C GLU A 54 -5.21 -15.35 -4.50
N ALA A 55 -6.50 -15.69 -4.48
CA ALA A 55 -7.44 -15.28 -5.50
C ALA A 55 -7.56 -13.74 -5.57
N GLN A 56 -7.70 -13.09 -4.41
CA GLN A 56 -7.75 -11.62 -4.31
C GLN A 56 -6.46 -10.96 -4.80
N ILE A 57 -5.29 -11.49 -4.45
CA ILE A 57 -4.00 -10.98 -4.94
C ILE A 57 -3.91 -11.13 -6.47
N LYS A 58 -4.25 -12.30 -7.01
CA LYS A 58 -4.23 -12.54 -8.47
C LYS A 58 -5.18 -11.60 -9.21
N GLN A 59 -6.39 -11.37 -8.68
CA GLN A 59 -7.35 -10.46 -9.28
C GLN A 59 -6.84 -9.02 -9.30
N ARG A 60 -6.28 -8.53 -8.19
CA ARG A 60 -5.67 -7.18 -8.12
C ARG A 60 -4.51 -7.03 -9.11
N ASN A 61 -3.65 -8.04 -9.22
CA ASN A 61 -2.50 -7.95 -10.11
C ASN A 61 -2.90 -7.85 -11.59
N ARG A 62 -4.05 -8.41 -11.98
CA ARG A 62 -4.56 -8.29 -13.35
C ARG A 62 -4.97 -6.86 -13.69
N SER A 63 -5.57 -6.11 -12.75
CA SER A 63 -6.00 -4.73 -13.02
C SER A 63 -4.83 -3.75 -13.14
N GLN A 64 -3.66 -4.12 -12.60
CA GLN A 64 -2.43 -3.34 -12.67
C GLN A 64 -1.52 -3.74 -13.85
N ASN A 65 -1.95 -4.68 -14.68
CA ASN A 65 -1.15 -5.16 -15.81
C ASN A 65 -1.62 -4.50 -17.11
N GLU A 66 -0.84 -3.54 -17.62
CA GLU A 66 -1.09 -2.85 -18.89
C GLU A 66 -1.31 -3.76 -20.09
N TYR A 67 -0.64 -4.92 -20.16
CA TYR A 67 -0.86 -5.89 -21.26
C TYR A 67 -2.27 -6.45 -21.24
N VAL A 68 -2.83 -6.67 -20.04
CA VAL A 68 -4.22 -7.11 -19.88
C VAL A 68 -5.16 -5.94 -20.12
N ARG A 69 -4.80 -4.73 -19.67
CA ARG A 69 -5.65 -3.54 -19.73
C ARG A 69 -5.83 -2.98 -21.15
N MET A 70 -4.81 -3.08 -22.01
CA MET A 70 -4.87 -2.60 -23.41
C MET A 70 -5.28 -3.69 -24.41
N GLY A 71 -5.36 -4.95 -23.98
CA GLY A 71 -5.75 -6.09 -24.81
C GLY A 71 -7.23 -6.49 -24.71
N GLN A 72 -8.03 -5.75 -23.93
CA GLN A 72 -9.50 -5.85 -23.85
C GLN A 72 -10.15 -4.65 -24.53
#